data_AF-A0A3D0VTS9-F1
#
_entry.id   AF-A0A3D0VTS9-F1
#
_cell.length_a   1.000
_cell.length_b   1.000
_cell.length_c   1.000
_cell.angle_alpha   90.00
_cell.angle_beta   90.00
_cell.angle_gamma   90.00
#
_symmetry.space_group_name_H-M   'P 1'
#
loop_
_entity.id
_entity.type
_entity.pdbx_description
1 polymer ?
#
loop_
_entity_poly.entity_id
_entity_poly.type
_entity_poly.pdbx_seq_one_letter_code
_entity_poly.pdbx_strand_id
1 'polypeptide(L)'
;GGGTFDVSVLEIGDGVVEVKSTSGNNMLGGDDFDKKVIDWLIDEFKKESGIDLAKDKMASQRLRDAAEKAKKELSTMMETTISLPFITADS
;
A
#
# COMPACT_ATOMS: atom_id res chain seq x y z
N GLY A 1 -0.28 1.59 11.10
CA GLY A 1 -1.58 1.02 10.68
C GLY A 1 -1.79 1.24 9.19
N GLY A 2 -3.05 1.30 8.74
CA GLY A 2 -3.38 1.55 7.32
C GLY A 2 -3.10 2.99 6.86
N GLY A 3 -3.50 3.99 7.64
CA GLY A 3 -3.31 5.41 7.28
C GLY A 3 -2.54 6.25 8.31
N THR A 4 -2.23 5.70 9.48
CA THR A 4 -1.51 6.42 10.54
C THR A 4 -0.32 5.63 11.06
N PHE A 5 0.65 6.37 11.56
CA PHE A 5 1.85 5.90 12.24
C PHE A 5 1.91 6.56 13.61
N ASP A 6 1.84 5.76 14.67
CA ASP A 6 1.78 6.24 16.05
C ASP A 6 2.86 5.55 16.88
N VAL A 7 3.58 6.32 17.70
CA VAL A 7 4.62 5.85 18.61
C VAL A 7 4.32 6.39 20.00
N SER A 8 4.26 5.50 20.99
CA SER A 8 4.05 5.87 22.38
C SER A 8 5.12 5.26 23.27
N VAL A 9 5.60 6.03 24.25
CA VAL A 9 6.48 5.56 25.32
C VAL A 9 5.61 5.27 26.53
N LEU A 10 5.62 4.03 26.97
CA LEU A 10 4.84 3.55 28.09
C LEU A 10 5.75 3.18 29.26
N GLU A 11 5.38 3.58 30.46
CA GLU A 11 5.93 3.04 31.70
C GLU A 11 4.92 2.04 32.29
N ILE A 12 5.41 0.86 32.67
CA ILE A 12 4.58 -0.21 33.24
C ILE A 12 5.16 -0.54 34.62
N GLY A 13 4.37 -0.31 35.66
CA GLY A 13 4.78 -0.49 37.06
C GLY A 13 3.58 -0.53 37.99
N ASP A 14 3.69 -1.25 39.11
CA ASP A 14 2.64 -1.36 40.14
C ASP A 14 1.24 -1.71 39.62
N GLY A 15 1.18 -2.50 38.54
CA GLY A 15 -0.08 -2.90 37.90
C GLY A 15 -0.75 -1.80 37.07
N VAL A 16 -0.07 -0.67 36.83
CA VAL A 16 -0.55 0.47 36.04
C VAL A 16 0.29 0.62 34.78
N VAL A 17 -0.34 1.12 33.72
CA VAL A 17 0.31 1.53 32.46
C VAL A 17 0.15 3.05 32.33
N GLU A 18 1.27 3.77 32.31
CA GLU A 18 1.30 5.22 32.15
C GLU A 18 1.89 5.60 30.78
N VAL A 19 1.22 6.51 30.07
CA VAL A 19 1.71 7.06 28.80
C VAL A 19 2.61 8.26 29.11
N LYS A 20 3.92 8.12 28.89
CA LYS A 20 4.89 9.19 29.14
C LYS A 20 4.95 10.20 28.00
N SER A 21 4.81 9.73 26.77
CA SER A 21 4.78 10.57 25.58
C SER A 21 4.15 9.84 24.41
N THR A 22 3.56 10.58 23.49
CA THR A 22 3.04 10.07 22.22
C THR A 22 3.45 11.01 21.09
N SER A 23 3.75 10.45 19.92
CA SER A 23 4.08 11.16 18.69
C SER A 23 3.68 10.31 17.49
N GLY A 24 3.64 10.89 16.30
CA GLY A 24 3.22 10.15 15.10
C GLY A 24 2.98 11.03 13.88
N ASN A 25 2.46 10.39 12.83
CA ASN A 25 1.99 11.01 11.59
C ASN A 25 0.64 10.40 11.19
N ASN A 26 -0.39 11.25 11.09
CA ASN A 26 -1.76 10.85 10.76
C ASN A 26 -2.02 10.65 9.25
N MET A 27 -1.00 10.86 8.41
CA MET A 27 -1.04 10.68 6.96
C MET A 27 0.14 9.81 6.51
N LEU A 28 0.45 8.76 7.27
CA LEU A 28 1.50 7.80 6.95
C LEU A 28 1.08 6.40 7.40
N GLY A 29 0.93 5.47 6.46
CA GLY A 29 0.59 4.09 6.77
C GLY A 29 0.71 3.17 5.57
N GLY A 30 0.14 1.96 5.70
CA GLY A 30 0.12 0.95 4.65
C GLY A 30 -0.42 1.42 3.30
N ASP A 31 -1.35 2.38 3.26
CA ASP A 31 -1.89 2.98 2.04
C ASP A 31 -0.80 3.70 1.21
N ASP A 32 0.19 4.31 1.87
CA ASP A 32 1.31 4.96 1.17
C ASP A 32 2.24 3.94 0.51
N PHE A 33 2.44 2.80 1.16
CA PHE A 33 3.19 1.68 0.58
C PHE A 33 2.44 1.08 -0.60
N ASP A 34 1.12 0.90 -0.49
CA ASP A 34 0.29 0.43 -1.60
C ASP A 34 0.37 1.41 -2.77
N LYS A 35 0.28 2.71 -2.48
CA LYS A 35 0.42 3.76 -3.50
C LYS A 35 1.76 3.66 -4.24
N LYS A 36 2.87 3.41 -3.54
CA LYS A 36 4.19 3.27 -4.21
C LYS A 36 4.24 2.09 -5.18
N VAL A 37 3.60 0.96 -4.82
CA VAL A 37 3.52 -0.20 -5.71
C VAL A 37 2.58 0.09 -6.89
N ILE A 38 1.44 0.75 -6.66
CA ILE A 38 0.50 1.15 -7.72
C ILE A 38 1.16 2.11 -8.72
N ASP A 39 1.84 3.15 -8.22
CA ASP A 39 2.52 4.14 -9.06
C ASP A 39 3.57 3.45 -9.94
N TRP A 40 4.34 2.50 -9.37
CA TRP A 40 5.29 1.68 -10.13
C TRP A 40 4.62 0.80 -11.19
N LEU A 41 3.50 0.13 -10.85
CA LEU A 41 2.76 -0.71 -11.81
C LEU A 41 2.21 0.11 -12.99
N ILE A 42 1.70 1.31 -12.72
CA ILE A 42 1.19 2.22 -13.76
C ILE A 42 2.33 2.67 -14.66
N ASP A 43 3.47 3.06 -14.09
CA ASP A 43 4.63 3.50 -14.85
C ASP A 43 5.19 2.39 -15.75
N GLU A 44 5.34 1.16 -15.24
CA GLU A 44 5.81 0.03 -16.03
C GLU A 44 4.81 -0.35 -17.13
N PHE A 45 3.52 -0.45 -16.81
CA PHE A 45 2.49 -0.74 -17.81
C PHE A 45 2.43 0.33 -18.90
N LYS A 46 2.60 1.60 -18.55
CA LYS A 46 2.63 2.71 -19.50
C LYS A 46 3.87 2.68 -20.39
N LYS A 47 5.03 2.27 -19.87
CA LYS A 47 6.25 2.07 -20.68
C LYS A 47 6.09 0.93 -21.68
N GLU A 48 5.43 -0.16 -21.29
CA GLU A 48 5.27 -1.36 -22.12
C GLU A 48 4.14 -1.23 -23.16
N SER A 49 2.98 -0.69 -22.75
CA SER A 49 1.77 -0.64 -23.58
C SER A 49 1.46 0.75 -24.16
N GLY A 50 2.06 1.82 -23.62
CA GLY A 50 1.70 3.19 -23.93
C GLY A 50 0.38 3.67 -23.28
N ILE A 51 -0.34 2.80 -22.57
CA ILE A 51 -1.64 3.11 -21.97
C ILE A 51 -1.46 3.56 -20.52
N ASP A 52 -2.16 4.64 -20.15
CA ASP A 52 -2.12 5.20 -18.80
C ASP A 52 -3.32 4.72 -17.97
N LEU A 53 -3.11 3.67 -17.16
CA LEU A 53 -4.16 3.06 -16.33
C LEU A 53 -4.68 3.98 -15.22
N ALA A 54 -3.96 5.05 -14.86
CA ALA A 54 -4.39 5.99 -13.82
C ALA A 54 -5.71 6.70 -14.17
N LYS A 55 -6.04 6.75 -15.47
CA LYS A 55 -7.26 7.41 -15.97
C LYS A 55 -8.49 6.49 -15.90
N ASP A 56 -8.29 5.18 -15.80
CA ASP A 56 -9.37 4.21 -15.69
C ASP A 56 -9.64 3.91 -14.20
N LYS A 57 -10.82 4.32 -13.72
CA LYS A 57 -11.24 4.11 -12.33
C LYS A 57 -11.38 2.62 -11.97
N MET A 58 -11.86 1.79 -12.89
CA MET A 58 -12.00 0.35 -12.65
C MET A 58 -10.63 -0.33 -12.60
N ALA A 59 -9.73 0.02 -13.53
CA ALA A 59 -8.37 -0.48 -13.52
C ALA A 59 -7.63 -0.05 -12.23
N SER A 60 -7.78 1.21 -11.83
CA SER A 60 -7.15 1.76 -10.62
C SER A 60 -7.57 1.03 -9.35
N GLN A 61 -8.86 0.67 -9.21
CA GLN A 61 -9.31 -0.11 -8.06
C GLN A 61 -8.70 -1.51 -8.05
N ARG A 62 -8.66 -2.19 -9.20
CA ARG A 62 -8.07 -3.52 -9.33
C ARG A 62 -6.56 -3.51 -9.06
N LEU A 63 -5.86 -2.47 -9.52
CA LEU A 63 -4.45 -2.23 -9.22
C LEU A 63 -4.23 -2.06 -7.72
N ARG A 64 -5.10 -1.31 -7.02
CA ARG A 64 -5.01 -1.14 -5.57
C ARG A 64 -5.12 -2.46 -4.82
N ASP A 65 -6.14 -3.26 -5.13
CA ASP A 65 -6.36 -4.55 -4.48
C ASP A 65 -5.19 -5.51 -4.73
N ALA A 66 -4.67 -5.54 -5.96
CA ALA A 66 -3.53 -6.38 -6.34
C ALA A 66 -2.21 -5.91 -5.70
N ALA A 67 -1.96 -4.60 -5.65
CA ALA A 67 -0.79 -4.02 -5.02
C ALA A 67 -0.77 -4.28 -3.51
N GLU A 68 -1.91 -4.12 -2.83
CA GLU A 68 -2.02 -4.41 -1.40
C GLU A 68 -1.78 -5.90 -1.12
N LYS A 69 -2.35 -6.78 -1.95
CA LYS A 69 -2.12 -8.22 -1.85
C LYS A 69 -0.64 -8.55 -2.05
N ALA A 70 -0.01 -8.04 -3.09
CA ALA A 70 1.40 -8.27 -3.39
C ALA A 70 2.31 -7.77 -2.26
N LYS A 71 2.07 -6.56 -1.74
CA LYS A 71 2.80 -6.00 -0.59
C LYS A 71 2.73 -6.93 0.63
N LYS A 72 1.54 -7.46 0.93
CA LYS A 72 1.34 -8.40 2.05
C LYS A 72 2.07 -9.73 1.82
N GLU A 73 1.99 -10.29 0.62
CA GLU A 73 2.71 -11.53 0.27
C GLU A 73 4.24 -11.35 0.36
N LEU A 74 4.77 -10.22 -0.10
CA LEU A 74 6.19 -9.88 0.01
C LEU A 74 6.68 -9.64 1.44
N SER A 75 5.77 -9.59 2.44
CA SER A 75 6.19 -9.57 3.85
C SER A 75 6.71 -10.94 4.33
N THR A 76 6.47 -12.01 3.57
CA THR A 76 6.94 -13.38 3.89
C THR A 76 7.63 -14.07 2.72
N MET A 77 7.33 -13.67 1.48
CA MET A 77 7.91 -14.21 0.26
C MET A 77 8.94 -13.25 -0.33
N MET A 78 9.93 -13.79 -1.05
CA MET A 78 10.92 -12.97 -1.76
C MET A 78 10.41 -12.41 -3.08
N GLU A 79 9.37 -13.02 -3.65
CA GLU A 79 8.76 -12.64 -4.92
C GLU A 79 7.26 -12.93 -4.92
N THR A 80 6.50 -12.21 -5.74
CA THR A 80 5.08 -12.45 -6.00
C THR A 80 4.74 -12.05 -7.44
N THR A 81 3.64 -12.59 -7.97
CA THR A 81 3.14 -12.29 -9.32
C THR A 81 1.82 -11.54 -9.23
N ILE A 82 1.74 -10.38 -9.90
CA ILE A 82 0.50 -9.63 -10.07
C ILE A 82 -0.13 -10.03 -11.40
N SER A 83 -1.29 -10.70 -11.34
CA SER A 83 -2.04 -11.15 -12.52
C SER A 83 -3.36 -10.39 -12.62
N LEU A 84 -3.44 -9.49 -13.59
CA LEU A 84 -4.61 -8.65 -13.87
C LEU A 84 -5.07 -8.86 -15.31
N PRO A 85 -5.75 -9.98 -15.61
CA PRO A 85 -6.26 -10.22 -16.97
C PRO A 85 -7.31 -9.18 -17.33
N PHE A 86 -7.29 -8.72 -18.58
CA PHE A 86 -8.22 -7.72 -19.09
C PHE A 86 -8.26 -6.45 -18.21
N ILE A 87 -7.08 -5.94 -17.82
CA ILE A 87 -6.98 -4.76 -16.94
C ILE A 87 -7.46 -3.47 -17.62
N THR A 88 -7.29 -3.39 -18.93
CA THR A 88 -7.85 -2.36 -19.80
C THR A 88 -8.50 -3.06 -20.99
N ALA A 89 -9.60 -2.50 -21.50
CA ALA A 89 -10.11 -2.90 -22.80
C ALA A 89 -9.27 -2.20 -23.88
N ASP A 90 -8.78 -2.95 -24.86
CA ASP A 90 -8.25 -2.35 -26.09
C ASP A 90 -9.35 -1.44 -26.66
N SER A 91 -9.05 -0.15 -26.78
CA SER A 91 -9.91 0.82 -27.49
C SER A 91 -9.56 0.83 -28.97
#